data_AF-A0A8H4J0C5-F1
#
_entry.id   AF-A0A8H4J0C5-F1
#
_cell.length_a   1.000
_cell.length_b   1.000
_cell.length_c   1.000
_cell.angle_alpha   90.00
_cell.angle_beta   90.00
_cell.angle_gamma   90.00
#
_symmetry.space_group_name_H-M   'P 1'
#
loop_
_entity.id
_entity.type
_entity.pdbx_description
1 polymer ?
#
loop_
_entity_poly.entity_id
_entity_poly.type
_entity_poly.pdbx_seq_one_letter_code
_entity_poly.pdbx_strand_id
1 'polypeptide(L)'
;MSPQEHGQELQAQENQETKRLLLQMMARMDTLTQEVIQLKEEKEELLKCLLDQLRLSFGDPYMHEKAQRKLHKLRQTNKPFMEYFTEFRKLVLEAGGTNWPDEILKAYLEAGLN
;
A
#
# COMPACT_ATOMS: atom_id res chain seq x y z
N MET A 1 -27.72 -38.38 50.12
CA MET A 1 -26.83 -37.49 49.33
C MET A 1 -26.18 -36.54 50.29
N SER A 2 -24.85 -36.53 50.32
CA SER A 2 -24.07 -35.81 51.33
C SER A 2 -23.87 -34.35 50.90
N PRO A 3 -23.83 -33.38 51.83
CA PRO A 3 -23.63 -31.95 51.50
C PRO A 3 -22.37 -31.67 50.66
N GLN A 4 -21.38 -32.56 50.70
CA GLN A 4 -20.13 -32.47 49.93
C GLN A 4 -20.28 -32.77 48.44
N GLU A 5 -21.23 -33.62 48.03
CA GLU A 5 -21.47 -33.96 46.62
C GLU A 5 -22.16 -32.80 45.87
N HIS A 6 -23.07 -32.11 46.56
CA HIS A 6 -23.81 -30.97 46.00
C HIS A 6 -22.90 -29.75 45.74
N GLY A 7 -21.86 -29.55 46.55
CA GLY A 7 -20.88 -28.48 46.33
C GLY A 7 -19.93 -28.75 45.15
N GLN A 8 -19.62 -30.03 44.88
CA GLN A 8 -18.79 -30.42 43.74
C GLN A 8 -19.56 -30.34 42.41
N GLU A 9 -20.84 -30.67 42.39
CA GLU A 9 -21.71 -30.50 41.21
C GLU A 9 -21.90 -29.03 40.86
N LEU A 10 -22.11 -28.14 41.85
CA LEU A 10 -22.22 -26.70 41.62
C LEU A 10 -20.94 -26.11 41.00
N GLN A 11 -19.76 -26.49 41.53
CA GLN A 11 -18.48 -26.05 41.00
C GLN A 11 -18.18 -26.59 39.59
N ALA A 12 -18.61 -27.82 39.28
CA ALA A 12 -18.48 -28.39 37.95
C ALA A 12 -19.38 -27.68 36.94
N GLN A 13 -20.60 -27.31 37.35
CA GLN A 13 -21.55 -26.55 36.53
C GLN A 13 -21.06 -25.12 36.25
N GLU A 14 -20.57 -24.40 37.27
CA GLU A 14 -19.96 -23.06 37.10
C GLU A 14 -18.73 -23.10 36.17
N ASN A 15 -17.92 -24.17 36.24
CA ASN A 15 -16.75 -24.35 35.38
C ASN A 15 -17.16 -24.66 33.93
N GLN A 16 -18.26 -25.40 33.72
CA GLN A 16 -18.83 -25.61 32.38
C GLN A 16 -19.40 -24.32 31.79
N GLU A 17 -20.10 -23.51 32.57
CA GLU A 17 -20.59 -22.20 32.12
C GLU A 17 -19.45 -21.25 31.77
N THR A 18 -18.39 -21.21 32.58
CA THR A 18 -17.19 -20.42 32.31
C THR A 18 -16.52 -20.83 31.00
N LYS A 19 -16.38 -22.14 30.75
CA LYS A 19 -15.84 -22.65 29.47
C LYS A 19 -16.71 -22.29 28.28
N ARG A 20 -18.04 -22.35 28.45
CA ARG A 20 -19.00 -21.97 27.40
C ARG A 20 -18.90 -20.47 27.08
N LEU A 21 -18.80 -19.64 28.11
CA LEU A 21 -18.62 -18.20 27.96
C LEU A 21 -17.31 -17.88 27.24
N LEU A 22 -16.20 -18.52 27.64
CA LEU A 22 -14.91 -18.35 26.97
C LEU A 22 -14.96 -18.75 25.49
N LEU A 23 -15.60 -19.88 25.16
CA LEU A 23 -15.75 -20.32 23.78
C LEU A 23 -16.58 -19.33 22.95
N GLN A 24 -17.65 -18.77 23.51
CA GLN A 24 -18.47 -17.75 22.86
C GLN A 24 -17.68 -16.43 22.66
N MET A 25 -16.88 -16.03 23.65
CA MET A 25 -16.02 -14.84 23.54
C MET A 25 -14.95 -15.02 22.47
N MET A 26 -14.31 -16.20 22.39
CA MET A 26 -13.33 -16.50 21.34
C MET A 26 -13.97 -16.45 19.95
N ALA A 27 -15.13 -17.10 19.78
CA ALA A 27 -15.86 -17.06 18.51
C ALA A 27 -16.22 -15.61 18.10
N ARG A 28 -16.63 -14.77 19.05
CA ARG A 28 -16.90 -13.35 18.79
C ARG A 28 -15.63 -12.57 18.42
N MET A 29 -14.50 -12.84 19.07
CA MET A 29 -13.22 -12.22 18.71
C MET A 29 -12.76 -12.60 17.30
N ASP A 30 -12.95 -13.86 16.90
CA ASP A 30 -12.63 -14.30 15.55
C ASP A 30 -13.49 -13.59 14.51
N THR A 31 -14.79 -13.48 14.76
CA THR A 31 -15.70 -12.71 13.89
C THR A 31 -15.29 -11.25 13.78
N LEU A 32 -14.99 -10.60 14.90
CA LEU A 32 -14.54 -9.20 14.90
C LEU A 32 -13.22 -9.02 14.15
N THR A 33 -12.31 -9.99 14.26
CA THR A 33 -11.03 -9.95 13.55
C THR A 33 -11.26 -10.03 12.04
N GLN A 34 -12.16 -10.90 11.59
CA GLN A 34 -12.52 -11.01 10.17
C GLN A 34 -13.19 -9.73 9.64
N GLU A 35 -14.12 -9.15 10.40
CA GLU A 35 -14.77 -7.87 10.03
C GLU A 35 -13.74 -6.74 9.86
N VAL A 36 -12.75 -6.64 10.75
CA VAL A 36 -11.68 -5.63 10.64
C VAL A 36 -10.81 -5.85 9.40
N ILE A 37 -10.50 -7.10 9.06
CA ILE A 37 -9.71 -7.42 7.85
C ILE A 37 -10.50 -7.00 6.61
N GLN A 38 -11.76 -7.40 6.51
CA GLN A 38 -12.60 -7.07 5.37
C GLN A 38 -12.76 -5.55 5.18
N LEU A 39 -13.01 -4.80 6.26
CA LEU A 39 -13.10 -3.34 6.19
C LEU A 39 -11.80 -2.68 5.73
N LYS A 40 -10.64 -3.26 6.05
CA LYS A 40 -9.35 -2.76 5.55
C LYS A 40 -9.22 -3.01 4.05
N GLU A 41 -9.55 -4.21 3.59
CA GLU A 41 -9.48 -4.57 2.17
C GLU A 41 -10.44 -3.72 1.33
N GLU A 42 -11.68 -3.55 1.77
CA GLU A 42 -12.68 -2.69 1.10
C GLU A 42 -12.20 -1.24 1.02
N LYS A 43 -11.57 -0.73 2.07
CA LYS A 43 -11.01 0.62 2.08
C LYS A 43 -9.85 0.76 1.10
N GLU A 44 -8.95 -0.22 1.03
CA GLU A 44 -7.82 -0.21 0.09
C GLU A 44 -8.30 -0.25 -1.36
N GLU A 45 -9.31 -1.08 -1.66
CA GLU A 45 -9.88 -1.15 -3.00
C GLU A 45 -10.63 0.14 -3.37
N LEU A 46 -11.36 0.74 -2.43
CA LEU A 46 -12.00 2.04 -2.64
C LEU A 46 -10.97 3.14 -2.96
N LEU A 47 -9.86 3.17 -2.22
CA LEU A 47 -8.79 4.14 -2.44
C LEU A 47 -8.18 3.97 -3.83
N LYS A 48 -7.94 2.72 -4.25
CA LYS A 48 -7.42 2.42 -5.57
C LYS A 48 -8.38 2.84 -6.68
N CYS A 49 -9.66 2.49 -6.56
CA CYS A 49 -10.71 2.91 -7.50
C CYS A 49 -10.77 4.44 -7.63
N LEU A 50 -10.71 5.17 -6.51
CA LEU A 50 -10.70 6.63 -6.50
C LEU A 50 -9.49 7.19 -7.24
N LEU A 51 -8.29 6.69 -6.96
CA LEU A 51 -7.06 7.14 -7.61
C LEU A 51 -7.07 6.84 -9.12
N ASP A 52 -7.58 5.68 -9.52
CA ASP A 52 -7.75 5.33 -10.93
C ASP A 52 -8.75 6.26 -11.62
N GLN A 53 -9.87 6.59 -10.99
CA GLN A 53 -10.85 7.54 -11.54
C GLN A 53 -10.26 8.95 -11.66
N LEU A 54 -9.46 9.40 -10.69
CA LEU A 54 -8.74 10.68 -10.77
C LEU A 54 -7.72 10.66 -11.91
N ARG A 55 -6.99 9.55 -12.08
CA ARG A 55 -6.05 9.38 -13.19
C ARG A 55 -6.75 9.37 -14.55
N LEU A 56 -7.93 8.77 -14.65
CA LEU A 56 -8.73 8.79 -15.88
C LEU A 56 -9.30 10.19 -16.19
N SER A 57 -9.76 10.90 -15.15
CA SER A 57 -10.39 12.22 -15.32
C SER A 57 -9.38 13.34 -15.59
N PHE A 58 -8.22 13.29 -14.93
CA PHE A 58 -7.26 14.40 -14.89
C PHE A 58 -5.85 14.03 -15.38
N GLY A 59 -5.55 12.75 -15.57
CA GLY A 59 -4.25 12.31 -16.04
C GLY A 59 -4.07 12.53 -17.55
N ASP A 60 -2.85 12.83 -17.96
CA ASP A 60 -2.45 12.77 -19.37
C ASP A 60 -2.13 11.31 -19.72
N PRO A 61 -2.92 10.63 -20.57
CA PRO A 61 -2.67 9.22 -20.93
C PRO A 61 -1.32 9.04 -21.65
N TYR A 62 -0.77 10.10 -22.24
CA TYR A 62 0.52 10.09 -22.94
C TYR A 62 1.65 10.67 -22.07
N MET A 63 1.44 10.88 -20.77
CA MET A 63 2.41 11.48 -19.86
C MET A 63 3.76 10.74 -19.93
N HIS A 64 3.75 9.42 -19.84
CA HIS A 64 4.97 8.60 -19.87
C HIS A 64 5.72 8.74 -21.20
N GLU A 65 5.03 8.60 -22.34
CA GLU A 65 5.63 8.71 -23.67
C GLU A 65 6.16 10.13 -23.95
N LYS A 66 5.44 11.16 -23.47
CA LYS A 66 5.85 12.55 -23.60
C LYS A 66 7.06 12.85 -22.73
N ALA A 67 7.10 12.34 -21.51
CA ALA A 67 8.26 12.44 -20.62
C ALA A 67 9.48 11.73 -21.21
N GLN A 68 9.30 10.52 -21.75
CA GLN A 68 10.39 9.78 -22.41
C GLN A 68 10.93 10.52 -23.63
N ARG A 69 10.05 11.03 -24.51
CA ARG A 69 10.48 11.86 -25.66
C ARG A 69 11.23 13.12 -25.24
N LYS A 70 10.81 13.77 -24.14
CA LYS A 70 11.52 14.92 -23.58
C LYS A 70 12.86 14.52 -22.98
N LEU A 71 12.93 13.41 -22.25
CA LEU A 71 14.14 12.88 -21.64
C LEU A 71 15.21 12.60 -22.70
N HIS A 72 14.85 11.96 -23.82
CA HIS A 72 15.78 11.72 -24.94
C HIS A 72 16.36 13.01 -25.54
N LYS A 73 15.58 14.10 -25.53
CA LYS A 73 15.97 15.40 -26.09
C LYS A 73 16.59 16.34 -25.06
N LEU A 74 16.56 15.97 -23.78
CA LEU A 74 17.06 16.82 -22.70
C LEU A 74 18.57 16.98 -22.83
N ARG A 75 19.04 18.22 -22.82
CA ARG A 75 20.46 18.58 -22.85
C ARG A 75 20.70 19.69 -21.83
N GLN A 76 21.85 19.67 -21.17
CA GLN A 76 22.23 20.70 -20.21
C GLN A 76 22.37 22.07 -20.89
N THR A 77 23.00 22.11 -22.07
CA THR A 77 23.25 23.36 -22.82
C THR A 77 23.93 24.42 -21.95
N ASN A 78 23.39 25.64 -21.86
CA ASN A 78 23.92 26.73 -21.02
C ASN A 78 23.32 26.76 -19.60
N LYS A 79 22.51 25.76 -19.20
CA LYS A 79 21.86 25.74 -17.88
C LYS A 79 22.84 25.27 -16.80
N PRO A 80 22.74 25.81 -15.57
CA PRO A 80 23.43 25.26 -14.41
C PRO A 80 23.09 23.78 -14.22
N PHE A 81 24.09 22.98 -13.83
CA PHE A 81 23.92 21.54 -13.65
C PHE A 81 22.74 21.19 -12.72
N MET A 82 22.58 21.90 -11.61
CA MET A 82 21.49 21.64 -10.66
C MET A 82 20.10 21.87 -11.24
N GLU A 83 19.94 22.86 -12.12
CA GLU A 83 18.67 23.11 -12.81
C GLU A 83 18.37 21.99 -13.82
N TYR A 84 19.37 21.61 -14.62
CA TYR A 84 19.28 20.47 -15.53
C TYR A 84 18.97 19.17 -14.79
N PHE A 85 19.67 18.90 -13.69
CA PHE A 85 19.52 17.67 -12.91
C PHE A 85 18.13 17.58 -12.27
N THR A 86 17.58 18.70 -11.83
CA THR A 86 16.20 18.75 -11.30
C THR A 86 15.19 18.43 -12.40
N GLU A 87 15.36 19.00 -13.59
CA GLU A 87 14.52 18.71 -14.76
C GLU A 87 14.65 17.24 -15.21
N PHE A 88 15.87 16.72 -15.23
CA PHE A 88 16.19 15.33 -15.52
C PHE A 88 15.47 14.38 -14.57
N ARG A 89 15.63 14.56 -13.25
CA ARG A 89 14.97 13.70 -12.24
C ARG A 89 13.45 13.73 -12.36
N LYS A 90 12.88 14.90 -12.64
CA LYS A 90 11.44 15.04 -12.88
C LYS A 90 11.02 14.21 -14.10
N LEU A 91 11.72 14.35 -15.23
CA LEU A 91 11.39 13.60 -16.45
C LEU A 91 11.60 12.09 -16.31
N VAL A 92 12.61 11.64 -15.55
CA VAL A 92 12.80 10.23 -15.22
C VAL A 92 11.61 9.69 -14.43
N LEU A 93 11.16 10.42 -13.40
CA LEU A 93 10.01 10.02 -12.60
C LEU A 93 8.74 9.94 -13.47
N GLU A 94 8.48 10.96 -14.29
CA GLU A 94 7.32 11.01 -15.18
C GLU A 94 7.37 9.93 -16.27
N ALA A 95 8.56 9.49 -16.70
CA ALA A 95 8.74 8.40 -17.66
C ALA A 95 8.63 7.00 -17.01
N GLY A 96 8.41 6.91 -15.70
CA GLY A 96 8.35 5.63 -14.98
C GLY A 96 9.73 5.03 -14.67
N GLY A 97 10.78 5.84 -14.70
CA GLY A 97 12.17 5.43 -14.51
C GLY A 97 12.59 5.18 -13.07
N THR A 98 11.66 5.17 -12.12
CA THR A 98 11.94 4.95 -10.68
C THR A 98 12.63 3.61 -10.41
N ASN A 99 12.38 2.61 -11.26
CA ASN A 99 12.93 1.26 -11.15
C ASN A 99 13.97 0.95 -12.25
N TRP A 100 14.44 1.95 -12.99
CA TRP A 100 15.47 1.71 -14.00
C TRP A 100 16.82 1.41 -13.34
N PRO A 101 17.63 0.52 -13.93
CA PRO A 101 19.00 0.31 -13.48
C PRO A 101 19.80 1.61 -13.51
N ASP A 102 20.68 1.78 -12.52
CA ASP A 102 21.55 2.95 -12.40
C ASP A 102 22.38 3.19 -13.66
N GLU A 103 22.78 2.11 -14.36
CA GLU A 103 23.53 2.19 -15.61
C GLU A 103 22.73 2.92 -16.71
N ILE A 104 21.42 2.69 -16.78
CA ILE A 104 20.55 3.37 -17.74
C ILE A 104 20.41 4.85 -17.37
N LEU A 105 20.21 5.14 -16.09
CA LEU A 105 20.11 6.52 -15.61
C LEU A 105 21.40 7.31 -15.86
N LYS A 106 22.56 6.68 -15.61
CA LYS A 106 23.87 7.25 -15.93
C LYS A 106 24.03 7.50 -17.42
N ALA A 107 23.66 6.55 -18.28
CA ALA A 107 23.75 6.72 -19.73
C ALA A 107 22.91 7.90 -20.24
N TYR A 108 21.68 8.09 -19.72
CA TYR A 108 20.87 9.26 -20.07
C TYR A 108 21.47 10.57 -19.56
N LEU A 109 22.04 10.56 -18.35
CA LEU A 109 22.69 11.73 -17.77
C LEU A 109 23.92 12.10 -18.62
N GLU A 110 24.82 11.15 -18.88
CA GLU A 110 26.02 11.34 -19.71
C GLU A 110 25.68 11.85 -21.11
N ALA A 111 24.66 11.28 -21.76
CA ALA A 111 24.21 11.73 -23.08
C ALA A 111 23.60 13.15 -23.08
N GLY A 112 23.20 13.64 -21.91
CA GLY A 112 22.56 14.93 -21.71
C GLY A 112 23.51 16.04 -21.25
N LEU A 113 24.67 15.70 -20.71
CA LEU A 113 25.68 16.64 -20.24
C LEU A 113 26.46 17.25 -21.42
N ASN A 114 26.94 18.47 -21.21
CA ASN A 114 27.79 19.21 -22.15
C ASN A 114 29.27 19.07 -21.77
#